data_AF-A0A940MDT0-F1
#
_entry.id   AF-A0A940MDT0-F1
#
_cell.length_a   1.000
_cell.length_b   1.000
_cell.length_c   1.000
_cell.angle_alpha   90.00
_cell.angle_beta   90.00
_cell.angle_gamma   90.00
#
_symmetry.space_group_name_H-M   'P 1'
#
loop_
_entity.id
_entity.type
_entity.pdbx_description
1 polymer ?
#
loop_
_entity_poly.entity_id
_entity_poly.type
_entity_poly.pdbx_seq_one_letter_code
_entity_poly.pdbx_strand_id
1 'polypeptide(L)'
;MTDAAMAHMHGEMVAMALSGGMVALLVPGALLMTRSARAWSWVTLPAAVALPLFLVLHGVVTLLPEFAPVDQAERWVLESALVCGAFLFWLPVLGTRRPLSGAGRCLYLFLAAPVLDLPAVFMISRGHTAGGIAMMVTMLPIGFAALVLTWRWIVAEERAEQAAAPRRAGVGAPAAGPPQSPPSRA
;
A
#
# COMPACT_ATOMS: atom_id res chain seq x y z
N MET A 1 1.30 -40.73 -2.27
CA MET A 1 2.12 -39.51 -2.02
C MET A 1 2.88 -39.76 -0.73
N THR A 2 4.21 -39.70 -0.74
CA THR A 2 5.04 -40.09 0.42
C THR A 2 5.05 -38.98 1.47
N ASP A 3 5.23 -39.33 2.75
CA ASP A 3 5.29 -38.36 3.85
C ASP A 3 6.37 -37.29 3.63
N ALA A 4 7.49 -37.67 3.00
CA ALA A 4 8.56 -36.75 2.63
C ALA A 4 8.11 -35.68 1.62
N ALA A 5 7.27 -36.05 0.64
CA ALA A 5 6.73 -35.11 -0.34
C ALA A 5 5.75 -34.12 0.31
N MET A 6 4.96 -34.59 1.29
CA MET A 6 4.05 -33.71 2.05
C MET A 6 4.80 -32.72 2.95
N ALA A 7 5.88 -33.16 3.59
CA ALA A 7 6.71 -32.31 4.44
C ALA A 7 7.40 -31.20 3.64
N HIS A 8 7.92 -31.54 2.45
CA HIS A 8 8.55 -30.58 1.56
C HIS A 8 7.56 -29.50 1.08
N MET A 9 6.39 -29.93 0.60
CA MET A 9 5.32 -29.02 0.16
C MET A 9 4.83 -28.09 1.27
N HIS A 10 4.71 -28.59 2.51
CA HIS A 10 4.37 -27.76 3.66
C HIS A 10 5.44 -26.69 3.94
N GLY A 11 6.72 -27.06 3.87
CA GLY A 11 7.82 -26.13 4.10
C GLY A 11 7.82 -24.96 3.11
N GLU A 12 7.60 -25.24 1.83
CA GLU A 12 7.51 -24.22 0.78
C GLU A 12 6.31 -23.30 0.99
N MET A 13 5.14 -23.88 1.28
CA MET A 13 3.91 -23.11 1.54
C MET A 13 4.08 -22.15 2.71
N VAL A 14 4.67 -22.63 3.82
CA VAL A 14 4.92 -21.80 5.01
C VAL A 14 5.91 -20.69 4.70
N ALA A 15 6.98 -20.97 3.97
CA ALA A 15 7.96 -19.96 3.63
C ALA A 15 7.39 -18.85 2.73
N MET A 16 6.58 -19.22 1.72
CA MET A 16 5.91 -18.24 0.87
C MET A 16 4.90 -17.41 1.65
N ALA A 17 4.13 -18.03 2.56
CA ALA A 17 3.20 -17.34 3.42
C ALA A 17 3.90 -16.35 4.38
N LEU A 18 5.02 -16.76 4.98
CA LEU A 18 5.81 -15.91 5.87
C LEU A 18 6.39 -14.71 5.14
N SER A 19 6.98 -14.93 3.96
CA SER A 19 7.50 -13.86 3.11
C SER A 19 6.41 -12.84 2.78
N GLY A 20 5.24 -13.31 2.35
CA GLY A 20 4.12 -12.42 2.04
C GLY A 20 3.61 -11.66 3.27
N GLY A 21 3.47 -12.34 4.40
CA GLY A 21 3.05 -11.73 5.67
C GLY A 21 4.03 -10.68 6.19
N MET A 22 5.34 -10.88 6.01
CA MET A 22 6.35 -9.89 6.41
C MET A 22 6.19 -8.58 5.64
N VAL A 23 6.03 -8.67 4.32
CA VAL A 23 5.84 -7.49 3.44
C VAL A 23 4.50 -6.79 3.73
N ALA A 24 3.43 -7.55 3.91
CA ALA A 24 2.07 -7.01 3.98
C ALA A 24 1.69 -6.49 5.38
N LEU A 25 2.28 -7.03 6.46
CA LEU A 25 1.92 -6.70 7.85
C LEU A 25 3.09 -6.16 8.67
N LEU A 26 4.22 -6.88 8.67
CA LEU A 26 5.33 -6.55 9.57
C LEU A 26 5.98 -5.23 9.19
N VAL A 27 6.30 -5.02 7.91
CA VAL A 27 6.91 -3.78 7.42
C VAL A 27 6.04 -2.55 7.66
N PRO A 28 4.75 -2.49 7.28
CA PRO A 28 3.91 -1.32 7.55
C PRO A 28 3.72 -1.10 9.05
N GLY A 29 3.62 -2.17 9.85
CA GLY A 29 3.60 -2.07 11.32
C GLY A 29 4.87 -1.42 11.88
N ALA A 30 6.05 -1.89 11.44
CA ALA A 30 7.34 -1.32 11.84
C ALA A 30 7.50 0.14 11.40
N LEU A 31 7.04 0.49 10.19
CA LEU A 31 7.04 1.87 9.71
C LEU A 31 6.12 2.76 10.54
N LEU A 32 4.93 2.29 10.92
CA LEU A 32 4.02 3.05 11.78
C LEU A 32 4.62 3.30 13.17
N MET A 33 5.33 2.31 13.73
CA MET A 33 6.02 2.46 15.02
C MET A 33 7.21 3.40 14.93
N THR A 34 7.95 3.40 13.82
CA THR A 34 9.17 4.20 13.62
C THR A 34 8.95 5.49 12.86
N ARG A 35 7.70 5.86 12.54
CA ARG A 35 7.35 7.02 11.68
C ARG A 35 7.90 8.36 12.17
N SER A 36 8.20 8.49 13.46
CA SER A 36 8.79 9.70 14.05
C SER A 36 10.30 9.83 13.80
N ALA A 37 10.96 8.77 13.32
CA ALA A 37 12.39 8.80 13.07
C ALA A 37 12.72 9.72 11.89
N ARG A 38 13.63 10.67 12.14
CA ARG A 38 14.10 11.65 11.15
C ARG A 38 14.72 10.99 9.92
N ALA A 39 15.27 9.79 10.05
CA ALA A 39 15.88 9.01 8.97
C ALA A 39 14.93 8.79 7.78
N TRP A 40 13.64 8.53 8.03
CA TRP A 40 12.67 8.26 6.96
C TRP A 40 12.43 9.45 6.02
N SER A 41 12.71 10.66 6.47
CA SER A 41 12.57 11.88 5.65
C SER A 41 13.64 12.00 4.55
N TRP A 42 14.74 11.25 4.66
CA TRP A 42 15.84 11.25 3.69
C TRP A 42 15.67 10.18 2.61
N VAL A 43 14.92 9.11 2.90
CA VAL A 43 14.86 7.89 2.08
C VAL A 43 13.59 7.80 1.21
N THR A 44 12.68 8.77 1.30
CA THR A 44 11.43 8.76 0.51
C THR A 44 11.70 8.86 -1.00
N LEU A 45 11.57 7.73 -1.69
CA LEU A 45 11.52 7.65 -3.15
C LEU A 45 10.14 8.13 -3.68
N PRO A 46 10.06 8.70 -4.89
CA PRO A 46 8.78 8.96 -5.55
C PRO A 46 7.99 7.66 -5.74
N ALA A 47 6.67 7.70 -5.53
CA ALA A 47 5.79 6.54 -5.70
C ALA A 47 5.92 5.88 -7.09
N ALA A 48 6.07 6.70 -8.14
CA ALA A 48 6.27 6.26 -9.52
C ALA A 48 7.55 5.44 -9.73
N VAL A 49 8.52 5.53 -8.81
CA VAL A 49 9.76 4.74 -8.83
C VAL A 49 9.68 3.57 -7.85
N ALA A 50 9.11 3.81 -6.65
CA ALA A 50 9.01 2.81 -5.60
C ALA A 50 8.19 1.58 -6.03
N LEU A 51 7.05 1.80 -6.68
CA LEU A 51 6.18 0.69 -7.12
C LEU A 51 6.85 -0.22 -8.16
N PRO A 52 7.34 0.27 -9.32
CA PRO A 52 7.95 -0.61 -10.31
C PRO A 52 9.24 -1.25 -9.79
N LEU A 53 10.03 -0.54 -8.98
CA LEU A 53 11.23 -1.11 -8.37
C LEU A 53 10.88 -2.28 -7.46
N PHE A 54 9.87 -2.10 -6.58
CA PHE A 54 9.44 -3.16 -5.68
C PHE A 54 8.80 -4.32 -6.44
N LEU A 55 8.03 -4.05 -7.50
CA LEU A 55 7.44 -5.08 -8.35
C LEU A 55 8.51 -5.96 -9.00
N VAL A 56 9.54 -5.36 -9.60
CA VAL A 56 10.63 -6.11 -10.23
C VAL A 56 11.36 -6.94 -9.17
N LEU A 57 11.68 -6.33 -8.03
CA LEU A 57 12.34 -7.03 -6.93
C LEU A 57 11.49 -8.22 -6.41
N HIS A 58 10.20 -8.00 -6.17
CA HIS A 58 9.27 -9.03 -5.72
C HIS A 58 9.18 -10.18 -6.75
N GLY A 59 9.04 -9.85 -8.04
CA GLY A 59 9.05 -10.84 -9.11
C GLY A 59 10.35 -11.63 -9.16
N VAL A 60 11.50 -10.98 -9.06
CA VAL A 60 12.81 -11.66 -9.03
C VAL A 60 12.92 -12.57 -7.82
N VAL A 61 12.63 -12.10 -6.62
CA VAL A 61 12.75 -12.90 -5.39
C VAL A 61 11.81 -14.11 -5.41
N THR A 62 10.59 -13.94 -5.91
CA THR A 62 9.59 -15.03 -5.98
C THR A 62 9.90 -16.04 -7.09
N LEU A 63 10.36 -15.58 -8.25
CA LEU A 63 10.48 -16.43 -9.43
C LEU A 63 11.89 -16.98 -9.66
N LEU A 64 12.94 -16.35 -9.14
CA LEU A 64 14.32 -16.82 -9.36
C LEU A 64 14.54 -18.28 -8.91
N PRO A 65 14.01 -18.75 -7.76
CA PRO A 65 14.14 -20.14 -7.34
C PRO A 65 13.51 -21.16 -8.30
N GLU A 66 12.55 -20.73 -9.13
CA GLU A 66 11.91 -21.58 -10.14
C GLU A 66 12.80 -21.82 -11.36
N PHE A 67 13.79 -20.95 -11.57
CA PHE A 67 14.69 -21.00 -12.74
C PHE A 67 16.09 -21.47 -12.39
N ALA A 68 16.53 -21.28 -11.15
CA ALA A 68 17.86 -21.67 -10.70
C ALA A 68 17.81 -22.15 -9.24
N PRO A 69 18.58 -23.19 -8.87
CA PRO A 69 18.75 -23.54 -7.47
C PRO A 69 19.43 -22.37 -6.75
N VAL A 70 18.78 -21.88 -5.71
CA VAL A 70 19.27 -20.79 -4.86
C VAL A 70 19.77 -21.42 -3.56
N ASP A 71 21.00 -21.10 -3.17
CA ASP A 71 21.53 -21.60 -1.90
C ASP A 71 20.93 -20.86 -0.69
N GLN A 72 21.28 -21.30 0.51
CA GLN A 72 20.74 -20.70 1.74
C GLN A 72 21.20 -19.25 1.93
N ALA A 73 22.46 -18.92 1.60
CA ALA A 73 23.00 -17.58 1.80
C ALA A 73 22.36 -16.59 0.82
N GLU A 74 22.23 -16.97 -0.44
CA GLU A 74 21.53 -16.21 -1.47
C GLU A 74 20.07 -15.97 -1.09
N ARG A 75 19.40 -16.98 -0.53
CA ARG A 75 18.03 -16.83 -0.02
C ARG A 75 17.90 -15.76 1.05
N TRP A 76 18.81 -15.73 2.03
CA TRP A 76 18.82 -14.69 3.05
C TRP A 76 19.03 -13.29 2.47
N VAL A 77 19.89 -13.18 1.44
CA VAL A 77 20.12 -11.92 0.73
C VAL A 77 18.85 -11.47 0.00
N LEU A 78 18.18 -12.37 -0.72
CA LEU A 78 16.94 -12.09 -1.43
C LEU A 78 15.80 -11.69 -0.48
N GLU A 79 15.64 -12.40 0.64
CA GLU A 79 14.64 -12.09 1.67
C GLU A 79 14.93 -10.73 2.32
N SER A 80 16.20 -10.44 2.63
CA SER A 80 16.61 -9.13 3.17
C SER A 80 16.36 -8.01 2.18
N ALA A 81 16.66 -8.23 0.89
CA ALA A 81 16.38 -7.29 -0.17
C ALA A 81 14.88 -7.02 -0.28
N LEU A 82 14.05 -8.09 -0.25
CA LEU A 82 12.59 -7.98 -0.30
C LEU A 82 12.04 -7.14 0.86
N VAL A 83 12.53 -7.37 2.09
CA VAL A 83 12.13 -6.58 3.26
C VAL A 83 12.53 -5.11 3.08
N CYS A 84 13.77 -4.82 2.68
CA CYS A 84 14.22 -3.46 2.40
C CYS A 84 13.38 -2.79 1.30
N GLY A 85 13.06 -3.51 0.22
CA GLY A 85 12.18 -3.06 -0.84
C GLY A 85 10.77 -2.77 -0.35
N ALA A 86 10.24 -3.59 0.55
CA ALA A 86 8.93 -3.38 1.15
C ALA A 86 8.90 -2.08 1.97
N PHE A 87 9.97 -1.75 2.70
CA PHE A 87 10.06 -0.45 3.39
C PHE A 87 9.96 0.70 2.38
N LEU A 88 10.70 0.63 1.27
CA LEU A 88 10.64 1.63 0.21
C LEU A 88 9.25 1.73 -0.45
N PHE A 89 8.59 0.60 -0.63
CA PHE A 89 7.23 0.52 -1.18
C PHE A 89 6.18 1.18 -0.28
N TRP A 90 6.28 1.01 1.05
CA TRP A 90 5.32 1.55 2.01
C TRP A 90 5.57 3.02 2.37
N LEU A 91 6.77 3.55 2.14
CA LEU A 91 7.13 4.93 2.47
C LEU A 91 6.23 6.00 1.79
N PRO A 92 5.87 5.92 0.49
CA PRO A 92 4.94 6.86 -0.13
C PRO A 92 3.54 6.87 0.50
N VAL A 93 3.14 5.76 1.13
CA VAL A 93 1.81 5.56 1.73
C VAL A 93 1.79 6.03 3.18
N LEU A 94 2.78 5.63 3.97
CA LEU A 94 2.82 5.84 5.43
C LEU A 94 3.81 6.92 5.89
N GLY A 95 4.75 7.32 5.02
CA GLY A 95 5.85 8.21 5.33
C GLY A 95 5.45 9.68 5.52
N THR A 96 6.40 10.45 6.04
CA THR A 96 6.13 11.76 6.65
C THR A 96 6.45 12.96 5.76
N ARG A 97 7.40 12.87 4.83
CA ARG A 97 7.91 14.04 4.10
C ARG A 97 7.15 14.35 2.81
N ARG A 98 6.84 13.33 2.01
CA ARG A 98 6.12 13.46 0.74
C ARG A 98 5.01 12.41 0.64
N PRO A 99 4.07 12.38 1.60
CA PRO A 99 2.96 11.47 1.49
C PRO A 99 2.16 11.74 0.21
N LEU A 100 1.72 10.69 -0.45
CA LEU A 100 0.69 10.82 -1.49
C LEU A 100 -0.58 11.44 -0.89
N SER A 101 -1.35 12.15 -1.73
CA SER A 101 -2.69 12.61 -1.38
C SER A 101 -3.59 11.42 -1.00
N GLY A 102 -4.72 11.68 -0.33
CA GLY A 102 -5.67 10.63 0.03
C GLY A 102 -6.03 9.73 -1.15
N ALA A 103 -6.49 10.33 -2.25
CA ALA A 103 -6.77 9.63 -3.50
C ALA A 103 -5.53 8.93 -4.09
N GLY A 104 -4.35 9.56 -4.04
CA GLY A 104 -3.11 8.99 -4.56
C GLY A 104 -2.68 7.71 -3.82
N ARG A 105 -2.83 7.66 -2.49
CA ARG A 105 -2.55 6.45 -1.69
C ARG A 105 -3.50 5.30 -2.05
N CYS A 106 -4.77 5.63 -2.27
CA CYS A 106 -5.79 4.64 -2.64
C CYS A 106 -5.46 4.05 -4.01
N LEU A 107 -5.24 4.90 -5.02
CA LEU A 107 -4.89 4.47 -6.37
C LEU A 107 -3.59 3.65 -6.39
N TYR A 108 -2.59 4.08 -5.63
CA TYR A 108 -1.31 3.37 -5.51
C TYR A 108 -1.50 1.94 -4.98
N LEU A 109 -2.23 1.75 -3.89
CA LEU A 109 -2.44 0.43 -3.30
C LEU A 109 -3.40 -0.45 -4.12
N PHE A 110 -4.44 0.14 -4.71
CA PHE A 110 -5.34 -0.59 -5.61
C PHE A 110 -4.64 -1.08 -6.87
N LEU A 111 -3.68 -0.32 -7.40
CA LEU A 111 -2.86 -0.77 -8.51
C LEU A 111 -1.81 -1.79 -8.06
N ALA A 112 -1.20 -1.59 -6.89
CA ALA A 112 -0.17 -2.48 -6.37
C ALA A 112 -0.71 -3.88 -6.08
N ALA A 113 -1.88 -4.02 -5.45
CA ALA A 113 -2.43 -5.31 -5.05
C ALA A 113 -2.49 -6.35 -6.20
N PRO A 114 -3.20 -6.11 -7.33
CA PRO A 114 -3.27 -7.09 -8.41
C PRO A 114 -1.93 -7.30 -9.12
N VAL A 115 -1.09 -6.28 -9.16
CA VAL A 115 0.20 -6.34 -9.86
C VAL A 115 1.23 -7.15 -9.05
N LEU A 116 1.19 -7.06 -7.73
CA LEU A 116 2.00 -7.89 -6.83
C LEU A 116 1.58 -9.35 -6.82
N ASP A 117 0.33 -9.66 -7.21
CA ASP A 117 -0.14 -11.04 -7.34
C ASP A 117 0.31 -11.73 -8.65
N LEU A 118 0.88 -11.00 -9.62
CA LEU A 118 1.31 -11.57 -10.91
C LEU A 118 2.31 -12.73 -10.78
N PRO A 119 3.35 -12.68 -9.92
CA PRO A 119 4.23 -13.82 -9.71
C PRO A 119 3.49 -15.05 -9.17
N ALA A 120 2.45 -14.88 -8.35
CA ALA A 120 1.64 -16.00 -7.86
C ALA A 120 0.83 -16.62 -8.99
N VAL A 121 0.21 -15.80 -9.85
CA VAL A 121 -0.50 -16.28 -11.04
C VAL A 121 0.44 -17.08 -11.93
N PHE A 122 1.67 -16.60 -12.12
CA PHE A 122 2.69 -17.32 -12.88
C PHE A 122 3.03 -18.68 -12.24
N MET A 123 3.27 -18.73 -10.93
CA MET A 123 3.52 -19.99 -10.21
C MET A 123 2.36 -20.99 -10.36
N ILE A 124 1.12 -20.52 -10.23
CA ILE A 124 -0.08 -21.35 -10.45
C ILE A 124 -0.10 -21.91 -11.87
N SER A 125 0.21 -21.09 -12.89
CA SER A 125 0.26 -21.57 -14.28
C SER A 125 1.35 -22.61 -14.55
N ARG A 126 2.38 -22.66 -13.70
CA ARG A 126 3.47 -23.65 -13.74
C ARG A 126 3.18 -24.91 -12.93
N GLY A 127 2.04 -24.97 -12.24
CA GLY A 127 1.62 -26.12 -11.43
C GLY A 127 1.88 -25.97 -9.92
N HIS A 128 2.48 -24.86 -9.47
CA HIS A 128 2.77 -24.58 -8.07
C HIS A 128 1.57 -23.89 -7.38
N THR A 129 0.40 -24.55 -7.44
CA THR A 129 -0.88 -23.97 -7.02
C THR A 129 -0.90 -23.57 -5.55
N ALA A 130 -0.41 -24.43 -4.66
CA ALA A 130 -0.49 -24.19 -3.22
C ALA A 130 0.40 -23.00 -2.78
N GLY A 131 1.62 -22.91 -3.33
CA GLY A 131 2.53 -21.79 -3.07
C GLY A 131 1.98 -20.47 -3.61
N GLY A 132 1.48 -20.46 -4.84
CA GLY A 132 0.85 -19.27 -5.42
C GLY A 132 -0.36 -18.78 -4.65
N ILE A 133 -1.26 -19.67 -4.22
CA ILE A 133 -2.41 -19.30 -3.39
C ILE A 133 -1.97 -18.77 -2.03
N ALA A 134 -1.00 -19.42 -1.37
CA ALA A 134 -0.47 -18.96 -0.08
C ALA A 134 0.08 -17.53 -0.19
N MET A 135 0.75 -17.20 -1.30
CA MET A 135 1.25 -15.86 -1.54
C MET A 135 0.12 -14.84 -1.74
N MET A 136 -0.88 -15.13 -2.59
CA MET A 136 -2.03 -14.24 -2.78
C MET A 136 -2.78 -13.96 -1.48
N VAL A 137 -3.06 -15.01 -0.70
CA VAL A 137 -3.78 -14.89 0.58
C VAL A 137 -3.01 -14.03 1.57
N THR A 138 -1.68 -14.15 1.61
CA THR A 138 -0.85 -13.37 2.52
C THR A 138 -0.61 -11.93 2.05
N MET A 139 -0.87 -11.63 0.78
CA MET A 139 -0.88 -10.26 0.22
C MET A 139 -2.20 -9.51 0.44
N LEU A 140 -3.30 -10.19 0.80
CA LEU A 140 -4.62 -9.57 1.07
C LEU A 140 -4.59 -8.37 2.04
N PRO A 141 -3.73 -8.32 3.08
CA PRO A 141 -3.67 -7.14 3.95
C PRO A 141 -3.35 -5.84 3.21
N ILE A 142 -2.66 -5.89 2.06
CA ILE A 142 -2.42 -4.71 1.21
C ILE A 142 -3.74 -4.16 0.65
N GLY A 143 -4.58 -5.05 0.12
CA GLY A 143 -5.92 -4.69 -0.36
C GLY A 143 -6.82 -4.17 0.76
N PHE A 144 -6.75 -4.79 1.95
CA PHE A 144 -7.47 -4.30 3.12
C PHE A 144 -7.00 -2.89 3.55
N ALA A 145 -5.69 -2.64 3.54
CA ALA A 145 -5.15 -1.31 3.80
C ALA A 145 -5.64 -0.27 2.77
N ALA A 146 -5.73 -0.66 1.50
CA ALA A 146 -6.31 0.19 0.45
C ALA A 146 -7.76 0.56 0.76
N LEU A 147 -8.59 -0.42 1.13
CA LEU A 147 -9.99 -0.22 1.50
C LEU A 147 -10.13 0.71 2.71
N VAL A 148 -9.37 0.46 3.78
CA VAL A 148 -9.39 1.28 5.00
C VAL A 148 -8.96 2.72 4.70
N LEU A 149 -7.91 2.91 3.91
CA LEU A 149 -7.44 4.25 3.53
C LEU A 149 -8.46 4.98 2.66
N THR A 150 -9.10 4.28 1.72
CA THR A 150 -10.18 4.81 0.87
C THR A 150 -11.36 5.27 1.71
N TRP A 151 -11.83 4.41 2.61
CA TRP A 151 -12.92 4.74 3.52
C TRP A 151 -12.60 5.96 4.39
N ARG A 152 -11.41 5.99 4.99
CA ARG A 152 -10.97 7.12 5.81
C ARG A 152 -10.87 8.42 5.03
N TRP A 153 -10.45 8.35 3.76
CA TRP A 153 -10.38 9.53 2.90
C TRP A 153 -11.78 10.05 2.56
N ILE A 154 -12.71 9.18 2.16
CA ILE A 154 -14.11 9.55 1.86
C ILE A 154 -14.75 10.27 3.06
N VAL A 155 -14.65 9.67 4.24
CA VAL A 155 -15.20 10.26 5.48
C VAL A 155 -14.55 11.59 5.83
N ALA A 156 -13.25 11.77 5.54
CA ALA A 156 -12.57 13.04 5.78
C ALA A 156 -13.04 14.13 4.82
N GLU A 157 -13.28 13.79 3.55
CA GLU A 157 -13.79 14.71 2.54
C GLU A 157 -15.21 15.18 2.88
N GLU A 158 -16.10 14.24 3.21
CA GLU A 158 -17.48 14.54 3.64
C GLU A 158 -17.52 15.51 4.84
N ARG A 159 -16.65 15.29 5.83
CA ARG A 159 -16.54 16.18 7.00
C ARG A 159 -16.03 17.58 6.62
N ALA A 160 -15.08 17.66 5.69
CA ALA A 160 -14.54 18.93 5.23
C ALA A 160 -15.62 19.74 4.48
N GLU A 161 -16.44 19.09 3.66
CA GLU A 161 -17.56 19.72 2.96
C GLU A 161 -18.64 20.22 3.94
N GLN A 162 -19.01 19.40 4.93
CA GLN A 162 -19.97 19.79 5.97
C GLN A 162 -19.48 21.01 6.77
N ALA A 163 -18.18 21.07 7.09
CA ALA A 163 -17.58 22.24 7.76
C ALA A 163 -17.46 23.48 6.86
N ALA A 164 -17.51 23.33 5.54
CA ALA A 164 -17.47 24.42 4.57
C ALA A 164 -18.87 24.97 4.23
N ALA A 165 -19.93 24.18 4.42
CA ALA A 165 -21.31 24.55 4.11
C ALA A 165 -21.81 25.84 4.83
N PRO A 166 -21.53 26.08 6.13
CA PRO A 166 -21.92 27.31 6.81
C PRO A 166 -21.25 28.58 6.25
N ARG A 167 -20.01 28.45 5.76
CA ARG A 167 -19.25 29.57 5.17
C ARG A 167 -19.78 29.98 3.79
N ARG A 168 -20.28 29.02 2.99
CA ARG A 168 -20.88 29.32 1.67
C ARG A 168 -22.25 30.00 1.81
N ALA A 169 -23.03 29.63 2.82
CA ALA A 169 -24.31 30.28 3.10
C ALA A 169 -24.18 31.76 3.53
N GLY A 170 -23.06 32.13 4.17
CA GLY A 170 -22.79 33.52 4.59
C GLY A 170 -22.29 34.46 3.48
N VAL A 171 -21.69 33.93 2.41
CA VAL A 171 -21.17 34.74 1.27
C VAL A 171 -22.27 35.06 0.24
N GLY A 172 -23.39 34.32 0.27
CA GLY A 172 -24.56 34.54 -0.59
C GLY A 172 -25.69 35.35 0.05
N ALA A 173 -25.55 35.83 1.29
CA ALA A 173 -26.54 36.73 1.86
C ALA A 173 -26.53 38.02 1.02
N PRO A 174 -27.64 38.41 0.38
CA PRO A 174 -27.69 39.64 -0.40
C PRO A 174 -27.26 40.77 0.52
N ALA A 175 -26.22 41.51 0.12
CA ALA A 175 -25.80 42.71 0.82
C ALA A 175 -27.06 43.54 1.03
N ALA A 176 -27.48 43.70 2.29
CA ALA A 176 -28.60 44.54 2.65
C ALA A 176 -28.38 45.87 1.94
N GLY A 177 -29.26 46.17 0.98
CA GLY A 177 -29.11 47.34 0.12
C GLY A 177 -28.89 48.59 0.98
N PRO A 178 -28.12 49.56 0.48
CA PRO A 178 -27.82 50.77 1.24
C PRO A 178 -29.12 51.37 1.79
N PRO A 179 -29.10 51.90 3.03
CA PRO A 179 -30.30 52.39 3.69
C PRO A 179 -31.01 53.40 2.78
N GLN A 180 -32.25 53.09 2.40
CA GLN A 180 -33.07 54.00 1.62
C GLN A 180 -33.33 55.26 2.45
N SER A 181 -32.82 56.39 1.99
CA SER A 181 -33.06 57.69 2.60
C SER A 181 -34.57 57.99 2.65
N PRO A 182 -35.11 58.48 3.78
CA PRO A 182 -36.52 58.76 3.90
C PRO A 182 -36.98 59.85 2.91
N PRO A 183 -38.23 59.79 2.41
CA PRO A 183 -38.74 60.76 1.46
C PRO A 183 -38.84 62.15 2.10
N SER A 184 -38.18 63.12 1.47
CA SER A 184 -38.30 64.55 1.77
C SER A 184 -39.76 64.96 1.57
N ARG A 185 -40.46 65.27 2.66
CA ARG A 185 -41.77 65.92 2.59
C ARG A 185 -41.57 67.38 2.19
N ALA A 186 -42.17 67.76 1.06
CA ALA A 186 -42.39 69.14 0.66
C ALA A 186 -43.70 69.66 1.28
#